data_AF-A0A1X6NHD5-F1
#
_entry.id   AF-A0A1X6NHD5-F1
#
_cell.length_a   1.000
_cell.length_b   1.000
_cell.length_c   1.000
_cell.angle_alpha   90.00
_cell.angle_beta   90.00
_cell.angle_gamma   90.00
#
_symmetry.space_group_name_H-M   'P 1'
#
loop_
_entity.id
_entity.type
_entity.pdbx_description
1 polymer ?
#
loop_
_entity_poly.entity_id
_entity_poly.type
_entity_poly.pdbx_seq_one_letter_code
_entity_poly.pdbx_strand_id
1 'polypeptide(L)'
;MTAFSDLSHDLVDRIFTYVRDFGTLAALIRTSKTIYEVFEARPKSIVRAVAENVIGNCDALPAATRLVRFQLTLNKYTVEYEGDDADDTDNQRPKDPGPTEEDALRAPLTRAEANLLEWHGPVVQELEDIFSWRNKDRASPKSTLTLAESSRFCSAMYRFWLYCEVHGPPEYWEDDEPQDFSQECANFFKAYMVDDIFDIARAADFIADLVAWCDGALGDPALATPPKDWFRCKSSIGPSTVLGDFKKISASQPENAEEGFFWRAYESHMRTLKLGPKVCKERLAKAILTEVVGQHDTCFRCHAVQGINLYGATTWPLLRGQLCQTKLFALMPGNLVRNVSENQQFLLSTHWGVFIGSQFDYTKMMDEIMDILDDQEHIWQKDKWYCFQCVEQLMKERLWRWWRERKVQEGKPVLPNCWYGWNCRTMTHRQQHASRLNHLCKPMRGDGPTQPQPASGPTAHTLVLLPAPATDTAGA
;
A
#
# COMPACT_ATOMS: atom_id res chain seq x y z
N MET A 1 16.51 6.53 48.45
CA MET A 1 16.33 5.91 47.12
C MET A 1 17.07 4.59 47.16
N THR A 2 16.41 3.47 46.93
CA THR A 2 17.08 2.17 46.77
C THR A 2 17.90 2.21 45.49
N ALA A 3 19.18 1.87 45.57
CA ALA A 3 20.02 1.79 44.37
C ALA A 3 19.58 0.58 43.54
N PHE A 4 19.73 0.64 42.22
CA PHE A 4 19.40 -0.49 41.35
C PHE A 4 20.22 -1.74 41.69
N SER A 5 21.41 -1.55 42.28
CA SER A 5 22.26 -2.61 42.84
C SER A 5 21.66 -3.36 44.03
N ASP A 6 20.63 -2.80 44.68
CA ASP A 6 19.99 -3.38 45.86
C ASP A 6 18.81 -4.29 45.48
N LEU A 7 18.46 -4.37 44.18
CA LEU A 7 17.42 -5.25 43.68
C LEU A 7 17.88 -6.71 43.68
N SER A 8 16.96 -7.64 43.97
CA SER A 8 17.25 -9.07 43.84
C SER A 8 17.48 -9.46 42.38
N HIS A 9 18.22 -10.54 42.15
CA HIS A 9 18.50 -11.04 40.79
C HIS A 9 17.21 -11.33 40.01
N ASP A 10 16.15 -11.83 40.65
CA ASP A 10 14.87 -12.09 39.99
C ASP A 10 14.14 -10.81 39.55
N LEU A 11 14.25 -9.72 40.32
CA LEU A 11 13.69 -8.43 39.91
C LEU A 11 14.47 -7.84 38.74
N VAL A 12 15.81 -7.97 38.75
CA VAL A 12 16.65 -7.52 37.63
C VAL A 12 16.36 -8.35 36.37
N ASP A 13 16.23 -9.68 36.48
CA ASP A 13 15.82 -10.57 35.39
C ASP A 13 14.45 -10.16 34.83
N ARG A 14 13.48 -9.87 35.70
CA ARG A 14 12.17 -9.37 35.26
C ARG A 14 12.26 -8.04 34.52
N ILE A 15 13.10 -7.10 34.98
CA ILE A 15 13.33 -5.83 34.29
C ILE A 15 13.92 -6.06 32.90
N PHE A 16 14.87 -6.98 32.76
CA PHE A 16 15.42 -7.35 31.46
C PHE A 16 14.33 -7.81 30.46
N THR A 17 13.33 -8.56 30.91
CA THR A 17 12.24 -9.01 30.02
C THR A 17 11.33 -7.89 29.50
N TYR A 18 11.42 -6.68 30.05
CA TYR A 18 10.68 -5.50 29.58
C TYR A 18 11.54 -4.50 28.78
N VAL A 19 12.81 -4.83 28.54
CA VAL A 19 13.68 -3.99 27.72
C VAL A 19 13.17 -4.00 26.27
N ARG A 20 13.02 -2.81 25.69
CA ARG A 20 12.33 -2.63 24.40
C ARG A 20 13.15 -3.05 23.18
N ASP A 21 14.47 -2.91 23.26
CA ASP A 21 15.38 -3.09 22.13
C ASP A 21 16.77 -3.58 22.59
N PHE A 22 17.54 -4.16 21.68
CA PHE A 22 18.87 -4.70 21.97
C PHE A 22 19.90 -3.60 22.24
N GLY A 23 19.71 -2.39 21.69
CA GLY A 23 20.52 -1.21 22.03
C GLY A 23 20.45 -0.87 23.52
N THR A 24 19.24 -0.83 24.07
CA THR A 24 18.95 -0.59 25.48
C THR A 24 19.43 -1.75 26.34
N LEU A 25 19.26 -3.00 25.89
CA LEU A 25 19.83 -4.17 26.58
C LEU A 25 21.36 -4.05 26.68
N ALA A 26 22.03 -3.73 25.57
CA ALA A 26 23.47 -3.58 25.51
C ALA A 26 23.97 -2.43 26.40
N ALA A 27 23.22 -1.35 26.52
CA ALA A 27 23.53 -0.27 27.46
C ALA A 27 23.36 -0.74 28.91
N LEU A 28 22.23 -1.40 29.23
CA LEU A 28 21.89 -1.85 30.57
C LEU A 28 22.93 -2.83 31.13
N ILE A 29 23.35 -3.83 30.36
CA ILE A 29 24.37 -4.81 30.82
C ILE A 29 25.76 -4.19 31.07
N ARG A 30 26.01 -2.96 30.59
CA ARG A 30 27.27 -2.23 30.80
C ARG A 30 27.22 -1.26 32.00
N THR A 31 26.08 -1.15 32.69
CA THR A 31 25.92 -0.17 33.79
C THR A 31 26.50 -0.63 35.13
N SER A 32 26.45 -1.94 35.44
CA SER A 32 26.95 -2.51 36.71
C SER A 32 27.32 -3.98 36.55
N LYS A 33 28.28 -4.44 37.35
CA LYS A 33 28.70 -5.84 37.40
C LYS A 33 27.54 -6.77 37.83
N THR A 34 26.77 -6.39 38.85
CA THR A 34 25.61 -7.19 39.32
C THR A 34 24.57 -7.37 38.22
N ILE A 35 24.33 -6.35 37.41
CA ILE A 35 23.38 -6.41 36.28
C ILE A 35 23.91 -7.33 35.19
N TYR A 36 25.21 -7.24 34.89
CA TYR A 36 25.87 -8.14 33.95
C TYR A 36 25.83 -9.61 34.43
N GLU A 37 26.07 -9.86 35.72
CA GLU A 37 26.02 -11.21 36.31
C GLU A 37 24.62 -11.85 36.17
N VAL A 38 23.55 -11.06 36.32
CA VAL A 38 22.17 -11.54 36.06
C VAL A 38 21.97 -11.88 34.59
N PHE A 39 22.47 -11.03 33.68
CA PHE A 39 22.40 -11.31 32.25
C PHE A 39 23.19 -12.56 31.86
N GLU A 40 24.42 -12.72 32.35
CA GLU A 40 25.30 -13.85 32.10
C GLU A 40 24.69 -15.17 32.60
N ALA A 41 23.91 -15.13 33.68
CA ALA A 41 23.20 -16.30 34.18
C ALA A 41 22.04 -16.76 33.28
N ARG A 42 21.39 -15.85 32.53
CA ARG A 42 20.18 -16.16 31.72
C ARG A 42 20.15 -15.47 30.34
N PRO A 43 21.24 -15.48 29.55
CA PRO A 43 21.34 -14.64 28.36
C PRO A 43 20.30 -15.03 27.30
N LYS A 44 20.03 -16.33 27.14
CA LYS A 44 19.08 -16.84 26.15
C LYS A 44 17.64 -16.37 26.41
N SER A 45 17.20 -16.44 27.67
CA SER A 45 15.83 -16.04 28.06
C SER A 45 15.65 -14.52 27.92
N ILE A 46 16.65 -13.75 28.35
CA ILE A 46 16.62 -12.29 28.27
C ILE A 46 16.64 -11.82 26.81
N VAL A 47 17.59 -12.33 26.01
CA VAL A 47 17.70 -11.99 24.58
C VAL A 47 16.41 -12.34 23.83
N ARG A 48 15.81 -13.50 24.14
CA ARG A 48 14.52 -13.89 23.57
C ARG A 48 13.41 -12.92 23.95
N ALA A 49 13.27 -12.56 25.23
CA ALA A 49 12.24 -11.61 25.66
C ALA A 49 12.41 -10.23 25.00
N VAL A 50 13.64 -9.76 24.82
CA VAL A 50 13.92 -8.52 24.08
C VAL A 50 13.55 -8.68 22.60
N ALA A 51 13.83 -9.82 21.97
CA ALA A 51 13.41 -10.09 20.60
C ALA A 51 11.88 -10.05 20.45
N GLU A 52 11.14 -10.65 21.40
CA GLU A 52 9.68 -10.61 21.44
C GLU A 52 9.15 -9.17 21.59
N ASN A 53 9.81 -8.34 22.40
CA ASN A 53 9.46 -6.91 22.55
C ASN A 53 9.74 -6.09 21.28
N VAL A 54 10.84 -6.37 20.57
CA VAL A 54 11.20 -5.69 19.32
C VAL A 54 10.20 -5.98 18.21
N ILE A 55 9.76 -7.24 18.10
CA ILE A 55 8.75 -7.66 17.11
C ILE A 55 7.34 -7.21 17.54
N GLY A 56 7.11 -7.02 18.84
CA GLY A 56 5.81 -6.65 19.40
C GLY A 56 4.85 -7.84 19.59
N ASN A 57 5.24 -9.04 19.14
CA ASN A 57 4.43 -10.24 19.22
C ASN A 57 5.30 -11.50 19.39
N CYS A 58 5.12 -12.22 20.51
CA CYS A 58 5.92 -13.40 20.82
C CYS A 58 5.65 -14.59 19.88
N ASP A 59 4.43 -14.73 19.37
CA ASP A 59 4.05 -15.85 18.50
C ASP A 59 4.65 -15.71 17.09
N ALA A 60 5.05 -14.49 16.70
CA ALA A 60 5.68 -14.20 15.42
C ALA A 60 7.21 -14.35 15.43
N LEU A 61 7.84 -14.47 16.61
CA LEU A 61 9.30 -14.61 16.73
C LEU A 61 9.89 -15.78 15.93
N PRO A 62 9.27 -16.98 15.85
CA PRO A 62 9.80 -18.08 15.05
C PRO A 62 9.89 -17.72 13.56
N ALA A 63 8.83 -17.12 12.99
CA ALA A 63 8.79 -16.68 11.60
C ALA A 63 9.81 -15.55 11.33
N ALA A 64 9.88 -14.56 12.23
CA ALA A 64 10.84 -13.46 12.12
C ALA A 64 12.30 -13.94 12.20
N THR A 65 12.60 -14.87 13.11
CA THR A 65 13.94 -15.46 13.28
C THR A 65 14.36 -16.24 12.03
N ARG A 66 13.42 -16.97 11.41
CA ARG A 66 13.66 -17.70 10.18
C ARG A 66 14.00 -16.75 9.01
N LEU A 67 13.26 -15.64 8.87
CA LEU A 67 13.54 -14.61 7.87
C LEU A 67 14.96 -14.04 8.01
N VAL A 68 15.33 -13.56 9.20
CA VAL A 68 16.65 -12.92 9.38
C VAL A 68 17.80 -13.89 9.17
N ARG A 69 17.61 -15.18 9.49
CA ARG A 69 18.61 -16.22 9.21
C ARG A 69 18.80 -16.45 7.73
N PHE A 70 17.71 -16.54 6.98
CA PHE A 70 17.78 -16.67 5.54
C PHE A 70 18.50 -15.47 4.90
N GLN A 71 18.16 -14.24 5.29
CA GLN A 71 18.84 -13.04 4.78
C GLN A 71 20.33 -13.01 5.12
N LEU A 72 20.75 -13.44 6.31
CA LEU A 72 22.17 -13.53 6.64
C LEU A 72 22.90 -14.60 5.82
N THR A 73 22.22 -15.69 5.47
CA THR A 73 22.76 -16.67 4.52
C THR A 73 22.90 -16.02 3.14
N LEU A 74 21.85 -15.37 2.65
CA LEU A 74 21.87 -14.66 1.36
C LEU A 74 23.01 -13.63 1.27
N ASN A 75 23.20 -12.81 2.30
CA ASN A 75 24.26 -11.79 2.35
C ASN A 75 25.68 -12.38 2.35
N LYS A 76 25.87 -13.63 2.81
CA LYS A 76 27.17 -14.30 2.72
C LYS A 76 27.44 -14.75 1.29
N TYR A 77 26.42 -15.27 0.62
CA TYR A 77 26.50 -15.65 -0.79
C TYR A 77 26.81 -14.44 -1.68
N THR A 78 26.20 -13.27 -1.45
CA THR A 78 26.46 -12.09 -2.30
C THR A 78 27.90 -11.57 -2.18
N VAL A 79 28.51 -11.62 -1.00
CA VAL A 79 29.88 -11.10 -0.77
C VAL A 79 30.97 -12.00 -1.36
N GLU A 80 30.77 -13.32 -1.41
CA GLU A 80 31.79 -14.26 -1.88
C GLU A 80 32.00 -14.22 -3.41
N TYR A 81 31.08 -13.63 -4.16
CA TYR A 81 31.06 -13.68 -5.63
C TYR A 81 31.28 -12.33 -6.33
N GLU A 82 31.66 -11.26 -5.62
CA GLU A 82 32.08 -9.98 -6.23
C GLU A 82 33.47 -10.04 -6.93
N GLY A 83 33.90 -11.23 -7.39
CA GLY A 83 35.14 -11.45 -8.15
C GLY A 83 34.95 -11.35 -9.68
N ASP A 84 36.05 -11.24 -10.43
CA ASP A 84 36.10 -10.97 -11.90
C ASP A 84 35.34 -11.97 -12.82
N ASP A 85 34.74 -13.04 -12.29
CA ASP A 85 33.96 -14.06 -13.02
C ASP A 85 32.45 -13.96 -12.68
N ALA A 86 31.87 -12.75 -12.73
CA ALA A 86 30.49 -12.49 -12.28
C ALA A 86 29.36 -12.99 -13.22
N ASP A 87 29.71 -13.46 -14.43
CA ASP A 87 28.74 -13.75 -15.52
C ASP A 87 27.89 -15.02 -15.32
N ASP A 88 28.09 -15.80 -14.25
CA ASP A 88 27.42 -17.10 -14.03
C ASP A 88 26.78 -17.24 -12.62
N THR A 89 26.53 -16.11 -11.94
CA THR A 89 26.24 -16.08 -10.48
C THR A 89 24.75 -16.06 -10.10
N ASP A 90 23.84 -15.65 -11.00
CA ASP A 90 22.42 -15.47 -10.64
C ASP A 90 21.70 -16.82 -10.39
N ASN A 91 22.17 -17.90 -11.01
CA ASN A 91 21.66 -19.27 -10.81
C ASN A 91 22.00 -19.88 -9.42
N GLN A 92 22.71 -19.16 -8.54
CA GLN A 92 23.18 -19.69 -7.25
C GLN A 92 22.44 -19.15 -6.02
N ARG A 93 21.38 -18.36 -6.19
CA ARG A 93 20.58 -17.88 -5.04
C ARG A 93 20.05 -19.08 -4.23
N PRO A 94 20.23 -19.11 -2.90
CA PRO A 94 19.71 -20.20 -2.08
C PRO A 94 18.19 -20.30 -2.19
N LYS A 95 17.71 -21.42 -2.75
CA LYS A 95 16.26 -21.70 -2.86
C LYS A 95 15.68 -22.39 -1.62
N ASP A 96 16.55 -22.87 -0.72
CA ASP A 96 16.13 -23.44 0.55
C ASP A 96 15.79 -22.31 1.55
N PRO A 97 14.54 -22.18 2.03
CA PRO A 97 14.15 -21.19 3.04
C PRO A 97 14.83 -21.39 4.41
N GLY A 98 15.69 -22.41 4.55
CA GLY A 98 16.47 -22.68 5.74
C GLY A 98 15.69 -23.48 6.79
N PRO A 99 16.10 -23.44 8.06
CA PRO A 99 15.54 -24.29 9.10
C PRO A 99 14.04 -24.06 9.31
N THR A 100 13.37 -25.05 9.91
CA THR A 100 11.97 -24.91 10.34
C THR A 100 11.84 -23.78 11.37
N GLU A 101 10.64 -23.23 11.56
CA GLU A 101 10.39 -22.20 12.58
C GLU A 101 10.74 -22.68 14.00
N GLU A 102 10.50 -23.96 14.30
CA GLU A 102 10.84 -24.56 15.59
C GLU A 102 12.36 -24.64 15.79
N ASP A 103 13.09 -25.11 14.78
CA ASP A 103 14.56 -25.18 14.84
C ASP A 103 15.19 -23.78 14.83
N ALA A 104 14.56 -22.84 14.11
CA ALA A 104 14.96 -21.45 14.11
C ALA A 104 14.93 -20.88 15.53
N LEU A 105 13.85 -21.13 16.27
CA LEU A 105 13.68 -20.65 17.64
C LEU A 105 14.60 -21.33 18.67
N ARG A 106 14.97 -22.60 18.46
CA ARG A 106 15.83 -23.36 19.39
C ARG A 106 17.28 -22.87 19.41
N ALA A 107 17.79 -22.43 18.25
CA ALA A 107 19.15 -21.93 18.17
C ALA A 107 19.28 -20.51 18.74
N PRO A 108 20.34 -20.19 19.51
CA PRO A 108 20.53 -18.86 20.10
C PRO A 108 20.59 -17.75 19.04
N LEU A 109 20.04 -16.58 19.37
CA LEU A 109 20.15 -15.41 18.51
C LEU A 109 21.58 -14.85 18.51
N THR A 110 22.10 -14.58 17.32
CA THR A 110 23.35 -13.84 17.12
C THR A 110 23.10 -12.33 17.13
N ARG A 111 24.16 -11.54 17.28
CA ARG A 111 24.06 -10.08 17.23
C ARG A 111 23.59 -9.57 15.86
N ALA A 112 24.00 -10.22 14.78
CA ALA A 112 23.59 -9.84 13.42
C ALA A 112 22.09 -10.10 13.22
N GLU A 113 21.58 -11.23 13.71
CA GLU A 113 20.15 -11.54 13.69
C GLU A 113 19.35 -10.53 14.52
N ALA A 114 19.84 -10.18 15.73
CA ALA A 114 19.22 -9.17 16.58
C ALA A 114 19.09 -7.80 15.89
N ASN A 115 20.14 -7.34 15.20
CA ASN A 115 20.10 -6.08 14.44
C ASN A 115 19.06 -6.12 13.29
N LEU A 116 18.95 -7.24 12.57
CA LEU A 116 17.94 -7.39 11.52
C LEU A 116 16.52 -7.44 12.09
N LEU A 117 16.33 -8.06 13.26
CA LEU A 117 15.03 -8.03 13.96
C LEU A 117 14.63 -6.60 14.34
N GLU A 118 15.56 -5.78 14.85
CA GLU A 118 15.29 -4.35 15.13
C GLU A 118 14.91 -3.56 13.89
N TRP A 119 15.42 -3.95 12.73
CA TRP A 119 15.06 -3.32 11.47
C TRP A 119 13.69 -3.79 10.97
N HIS A 120 13.39 -5.10 11.02
CA HIS A 120 12.12 -5.63 10.52
C HIS A 120 10.92 -5.39 11.42
N GLY A 121 11.09 -5.41 12.75
CA GLY A 121 10.00 -5.24 13.72
C GLY A 121 9.15 -4.00 13.44
N PRO A 122 9.76 -2.80 13.35
CA PRO A 122 9.05 -1.58 12.99
C PRO A 122 8.33 -1.64 11.64
N VAL A 123 8.91 -2.29 10.63
CA VAL A 123 8.29 -2.44 9.31
C VAL A 123 6.97 -3.21 9.41
N VAL A 124 6.98 -4.37 10.08
CA VAL A 124 5.78 -5.20 10.24
C VAL A 124 4.74 -4.50 11.12
N GLN A 125 5.17 -3.83 12.19
CA GLN A 125 4.27 -3.08 13.07
C GLN A 125 3.54 -1.95 12.33
N GLU A 126 4.25 -1.21 11.47
CA GLU A 126 3.65 -0.14 10.68
C GLU A 126 2.73 -0.68 9.57
N LEU A 127 3.08 -1.82 8.97
CA LEU A 127 2.19 -2.52 8.04
C LEU A 127 0.95 -3.05 8.75
N GLU A 128 1.04 -3.46 10.01
CA GLU A 128 -0.10 -3.86 10.84
C GLU A 128 -1.02 -2.66 11.10
N ASP A 129 -0.46 -1.51 11.48
CA ASP A 129 -1.21 -0.26 11.64
C ASP A 129 -2.02 0.07 10.37
N ILE A 130 -1.38 -0.01 9.20
CA ILE A 130 -2.04 0.26 7.91
C ILE A 130 -3.06 -0.83 7.57
N PHE A 131 -2.75 -2.11 7.82
CA PHE A 131 -3.67 -3.22 7.57
C PHE A 131 -4.94 -3.07 8.40
N SER A 132 -4.78 -2.82 9.70
CA SER A 132 -5.89 -2.60 10.62
C SER A 132 -6.72 -1.38 10.21
N TRP A 133 -6.07 -0.26 9.91
CA TRP A 133 -6.74 0.96 9.47
C TRP A 133 -7.56 0.74 8.19
N ARG A 134 -7.05 -0.04 7.24
CA ARG A 134 -7.74 -0.28 5.96
C ARG A 134 -8.75 -1.42 5.99
N ASN A 135 -8.58 -2.43 6.86
CA ASN A 135 -9.32 -3.68 6.78
C ASN A 135 -10.10 -4.05 8.06
N LYS A 136 -9.71 -3.55 9.24
CA LYS A 136 -10.33 -3.85 10.53
C LYS A 136 -11.22 -2.70 10.99
N ASP A 137 -10.63 -1.52 11.18
CA ASP A 137 -11.29 -0.34 11.73
C ASP A 137 -10.71 0.93 11.12
N ARG A 138 -11.50 1.55 10.25
CA ARG A 138 -11.12 2.78 9.56
C ARG A 138 -11.08 4.03 10.46
N ALA A 139 -11.61 3.95 11.67
CA ALA A 139 -11.61 5.07 12.62
C ALA A 139 -10.26 5.26 13.33
N SER A 140 -9.33 4.31 13.23
CA SER A 140 -8.01 4.39 13.86
C SER A 140 -6.89 4.18 12.84
N PRO A 141 -5.91 5.11 12.73
CA PRO A 141 -4.70 4.88 11.94
C PRO A 141 -3.69 3.96 12.65
N LYS A 142 -3.99 3.54 13.88
CA LYS A 142 -3.22 2.59 14.68
C LYS A 142 -3.94 1.26 14.77
N SER A 143 -3.16 0.19 14.92
CA SER A 143 -3.70 -1.16 15.00
C SER A 143 -4.74 -1.28 16.13
N THR A 144 -5.88 -1.85 15.77
CA THR A 144 -6.98 -2.26 16.65
C THR A 144 -7.21 -3.77 16.52
N LEU A 145 -6.25 -4.49 15.94
CA LEU A 145 -6.27 -5.95 15.90
C LEU A 145 -6.25 -6.49 17.33
N THR A 146 -7.02 -7.53 17.57
CA THR A 146 -6.88 -8.32 18.81
C THR A 146 -5.50 -8.98 18.84
N LEU A 147 -5.04 -9.39 20.03
CA LEU A 147 -3.74 -10.07 20.18
C LEU A 147 -3.60 -11.26 19.22
N ALA A 148 -4.65 -12.07 19.07
CA ALA A 148 -4.66 -13.22 18.17
C ALA A 148 -4.60 -12.82 16.69
N GLU A 149 -5.32 -11.75 16.29
CA GLU A 149 -5.27 -11.22 14.92
C GLU A 149 -3.89 -10.64 14.60
N SER A 150 -3.28 -9.90 15.54
CA SER A 150 -1.90 -9.39 15.41
C SER A 150 -0.89 -10.53 15.29
N SER A 151 -0.98 -11.58 16.12
CA SER A 151 -0.10 -12.76 16.03
C SER A 151 -0.16 -13.41 14.65
N ARG A 152 -1.38 -13.59 14.12
CA ARG A 152 -1.59 -14.16 12.78
C ARG A 152 -1.05 -13.25 11.69
N PHE A 153 -1.34 -11.94 11.76
CA PHE A 153 -0.85 -10.97 10.79
C PHE A 153 0.67 -10.90 10.76
N CYS A 154 1.32 -10.73 11.91
CA CYS A 154 2.77 -10.61 12.01
C CYS A 154 3.47 -11.87 11.50
N SER A 155 3.05 -13.06 11.95
CA SER A 155 3.60 -14.34 11.46
C SER A 155 3.42 -14.49 9.95
N ALA A 156 2.22 -14.20 9.43
CA ALA A 156 1.96 -14.26 8.00
C ALA A 156 2.81 -13.28 7.19
N MET A 157 3.00 -12.06 7.70
CA MET A 157 3.82 -11.04 7.05
C MET A 157 5.29 -11.45 6.98
N TYR A 158 5.87 -11.99 8.06
CA TYR A 158 7.24 -12.51 8.04
C TYR A 158 7.41 -13.71 7.11
N ARG A 159 6.44 -14.63 7.08
CA ARG A 159 6.44 -15.79 6.17
C ARG A 159 6.32 -15.36 4.71
N PHE A 160 5.47 -14.38 4.40
CA PHE A 160 5.37 -13.80 3.06
C PHE A 160 6.66 -13.06 2.67
N TRP A 161 7.26 -12.32 3.60
CA TRP A 161 8.55 -11.68 3.36
C TRP A 161 9.63 -12.70 3.04
N LEU A 162 9.70 -13.80 3.81
CA LEU A 162 10.63 -14.90 3.52
C LEU A 162 10.37 -15.49 2.12
N TYR A 163 9.10 -15.64 1.71
CA TYR A 163 8.78 -16.07 0.35
C TYR A 163 9.35 -15.10 -0.72
N CYS A 164 9.22 -13.78 -0.51
CA CYS A 164 9.84 -12.77 -1.39
C CYS A 164 11.38 -12.88 -1.41
N GLU A 165 12.03 -13.16 -0.29
CA GLU A 165 13.49 -13.29 -0.23
C GLU A 165 13.99 -14.59 -0.88
N VAL A 166 13.21 -15.67 -0.84
CA VAL A 166 13.61 -16.97 -1.40
C VAL A 166 13.33 -17.03 -2.90
N HIS A 167 12.18 -16.50 -3.32
CA HIS A 167 11.66 -16.66 -4.68
C HIS A 167 11.61 -15.36 -5.48
N GLY A 168 11.97 -14.21 -4.89
CA GLY A 168 11.93 -12.92 -5.58
C GLY A 168 12.67 -12.98 -6.92
N PRO A 169 12.15 -12.28 -7.95
CA PRO A 169 12.72 -12.37 -9.29
C PRO A 169 14.20 -11.96 -9.27
N PRO A 170 15.03 -12.58 -10.11
CA PRO A 170 16.42 -12.19 -10.27
C PRO A 170 16.50 -10.74 -10.78
N GLU A 171 17.60 -10.07 -10.47
CA GLU A 171 17.85 -8.70 -10.95
C GLU A 171 18.04 -8.68 -12.47
N TYR A 172 18.51 -9.79 -13.05
CA TYR A 172 18.71 -9.95 -14.49
C TYR A 172 18.01 -11.23 -14.99
N TRP A 173 17.22 -11.13 -16.06
CA TRP A 173 16.72 -12.32 -16.75
C TRP A 173 17.79 -12.85 -17.68
N GLU A 174 18.18 -14.11 -17.48
CA GLU A 174 18.76 -14.91 -18.55
C GLU A 174 17.62 -15.36 -19.49
N ASP A 175 17.84 -15.33 -20.81
CA ASP A 175 16.85 -15.68 -21.86
C ASP A 175 16.41 -17.17 -21.86
N ASP A 176 16.74 -17.91 -20.80
CA ASP A 176 16.51 -19.35 -20.72
C ASP A 176 15.03 -19.70 -20.49
N GLU A 177 14.65 -20.87 -21.03
CA GLU A 177 13.26 -21.33 -21.06
C GLU A 177 12.63 -21.33 -19.64
N PRO A 178 11.36 -20.90 -19.52
CA PRO A 178 10.66 -20.88 -18.23
C PRO A 178 10.55 -22.29 -17.67
N GLN A 179 11.45 -22.65 -16.74
CA GLN A 179 11.29 -23.82 -15.89
C GLN A 179 9.97 -23.70 -15.13
N ASP A 180 9.41 -24.84 -14.68
CA ASP A 180 8.18 -24.89 -13.88
C ASP A 180 8.41 -24.35 -12.45
N PHE A 181 8.72 -23.06 -12.37
CA PHE A 181 8.95 -22.27 -11.18
C PHE A 181 7.77 -22.37 -10.19
N SER A 182 6.57 -22.61 -10.72
CA SER A 182 5.34 -22.74 -9.95
C SER A 182 5.36 -23.92 -8.97
N GLN A 183 5.94 -25.06 -9.38
CA GLN A 183 5.92 -26.28 -8.57
C GLN A 183 6.97 -26.26 -7.46
N GLU A 184 8.13 -25.65 -7.72
CA GLU A 184 9.17 -25.42 -6.71
C GLU A 184 8.67 -24.44 -5.64
N CYS A 185 8.12 -23.30 -6.05
CA CYS A 185 7.52 -22.33 -5.13
C CYS A 185 6.36 -22.92 -4.31
N ALA A 186 5.55 -23.80 -4.90
CA ALA A 186 4.47 -24.48 -4.18
C ALA A 186 4.96 -25.41 -3.06
N ASN A 187 6.23 -25.82 -3.07
CA ASN A 187 6.82 -26.62 -1.99
C ASN A 187 7.00 -25.80 -0.71
N PHE A 188 7.18 -24.47 -0.80
CA PHE A 188 7.25 -23.59 0.35
C PHE A 188 6.06 -23.77 1.30
N PHE A 189 4.86 -23.93 0.72
CA PHE A 189 3.62 -24.07 1.49
C PHE A 189 3.47 -25.40 2.23
N LYS A 190 4.22 -26.44 1.85
CA LYS A 190 4.16 -27.76 2.52
C LYS A 190 4.58 -27.73 3.99
N ALA A 191 5.32 -26.69 4.39
CA ALA A 191 5.78 -26.50 5.77
C ALA A 191 4.73 -25.92 6.71
N TYR A 192 3.55 -25.51 6.21
CA TYR A 192 2.57 -24.75 6.98
C TYR A 192 1.21 -25.45 7.04
N MET A 193 0.42 -25.14 8.08
CA MET A 193 -0.96 -25.58 8.14
C MET A 193 -1.82 -24.82 7.15
N VAL A 194 -2.97 -25.38 6.78
CA VAL A 194 -3.85 -24.77 5.78
C VAL A 194 -4.30 -23.36 6.18
N ASP A 195 -4.61 -23.13 7.46
CA ASP A 195 -4.98 -21.80 7.97
C ASP A 195 -3.83 -20.80 7.88
N ASP A 196 -2.60 -21.21 8.19
CA ASP A 196 -1.41 -20.38 8.04
C ASP A 196 -1.22 -19.95 6.57
N ILE A 197 -1.46 -20.85 5.61
CA ILE A 197 -1.33 -20.53 4.17
C ILE A 197 -2.38 -19.47 3.76
N PHE A 198 -3.59 -19.53 4.31
CA PHE A 198 -4.59 -18.47 4.09
C PHE A 198 -4.18 -17.14 4.70
N ASP A 199 -3.55 -17.15 5.87
CA ASP A 199 -3.04 -15.93 6.51
C ASP A 199 -1.88 -15.33 5.69
N ILE A 200 -0.92 -16.15 5.21
CA ILE A 200 0.15 -15.71 4.29
C ILE A 200 -0.44 -15.10 3.02
N ALA A 201 -1.41 -15.77 2.39
CA ALA A 201 -2.06 -15.26 1.19
C ALA A 201 -2.82 -13.94 1.44
N ARG A 202 -3.37 -13.75 2.65
CA ARG A 202 -4.01 -12.49 3.04
C ARG A 202 -3.00 -11.35 3.21
N ALA A 203 -1.84 -11.63 3.79
CA ALA A 203 -0.73 -10.69 3.86
C ALA A 203 -0.23 -10.31 2.45
N ALA A 204 -0.07 -11.29 1.56
CA ALA A 204 0.33 -11.06 0.16
C ALA A 204 -0.70 -10.19 -0.61
N ASP A 205 -2.00 -10.48 -0.47
CA ASP A 205 -3.07 -9.67 -1.10
C ASP A 205 -3.07 -8.24 -0.56
N PHE A 206 -2.79 -8.04 0.74
CA PHE A 206 -2.67 -6.73 1.33
C PHE A 206 -1.46 -5.93 0.80
N ILE A 207 -0.29 -6.57 0.67
CA ILE A 207 0.88 -5.93 0.07
C ILE A 207 0.59 -5.53 -1.38
N ALA A 208 -0.04 -6.41 -2.17
CA ALA A 208 -0.48 -6.08 -3.53
C ALA A 208 -1.46 -4.90 -3.56
N ASP A 209 -2.42 -4.86 -2.64
CA ASP A 209 -3.38 -3.75 -2.50
C ASP A 209 -2.70 -2.43 -2.05
N LEU A 210 -1.52 -2.48 -1.41
CA LEU A 210 -0.69 -1.30 -1.13
C LEU A 210 0.09 -0.85 -2.36
N VAL A 211 0.68 -1.77 -3.13
CA VAL A 211 1.32 -1.43 -4.41
C VAL A 211 0.31 -0.75 -5.35
N ALA A 212 -0.91 -1.29 -5.43
CA ALA A 212 -2.00 -0.68 -6.20
C ALA A 212 -2.35 0.73 -5.73
N TRP A 213 -2.34 0.94 -4.41
CA TRP A 213 -2.57 2.27 -3.83
C TRP A 213 -1.45 3.25 -4.19
N CYS A 214 -0.19 2.82 -4.10
CA CYS A 214 0.99 3.63 -4.43
C CYS A 214 1.03 4.06 -5.90
N ASP A 215 0.75 3.13 -6.80
CA ASP A 215 0.63 3.39 -8.24
C ASP A 215 -0.50 4.40 -8.53
N GLY A 216 -1.68 4.13 -7.94
CA GLY A 216 -2.82 5.03 -8.01
C GLY A 216 -2.53 6.42 -7.44
N ALA A 217 -1.64 6.53 -6.46
CA ALA A 217 -1.24 7.77 -5.81
C ALA A 217 -0.26 8.61 -6.63
N LEU A 218 0.63 7.99 -7.40
CA LEU A 218 1.52 8.67 -8.35
C LEU A 218 0.75 9.26 -9.53
N GLY A 219 -0.27 8.53 -10.01
CA GLY A 219 -1.28 9.09 -10.89
C GLY A 219 -0.88 9.29 -12.33
N ASP A 220 -0.34 8.25 -12.98
CA ASP A 220 -0.15 8.26 -14.43
C ASP A 220 -1.50 8.46 -15.15
N PRO A 221 -1.73 9.61 -15.82
CA PRO A 221 -2.97 9.90 -16.54
C PRO A 221 -3.21 8.98 -17.74
N ALA A 222 -2.13 8.43 -18.32
CA ALA A 222 -2.13 7.86 -19.65
C ALA A 222 -2.47 6.37 -19.66
N LEU A 223 -2.38 5.70 -18.51
CA LEU A 223 -2.55 4.25 -18.41
C LEU A 223 -3.89 3.90 -17.78
N ALA A 224 -4.62 2.99 -18.43
CA ALA A 224 -5.77 2.33 -17.82
C ALA A 224 -5.30 1.69 -16.51
N THR A 225 -6.10 1.80 -15.44
CA THR A 225 -5.78 1.18 -14.15
C THR A 225 -5.50 -0.30 -14.38
N PRO A 226 -4.28 -0.79 -14.08
CA PRO A 226 -3.94 -2.19 -14.28
C PRO A 226 -4.93 -3.10 -13.55
N PRO A 227 -5.20 -4.31 -14.07
CA PRO A 227 -6.02 -5.28 -13.36
C PRO A 227 -5.38 -5.65 -12.01
N LYS A 228 -6.18 -6.05 -11.01
CA LYS A 228 -5.68 -6.40 -9.66
C LYS A 228 -4.55 -7.44 -9.71
N ASP A 229 -4.62 -8.39 -10.63
CA ASP A 229 -3.60 -9.44 -10.78
C ASP A 229 -2.22 -8.89 -11.22
N TRP A 230 -2.18 -7.74 -11.87
CA TRP A 230 -0.91 -7.07 -12.18
C TRP A 230 -0.15 -6.66 -10.91
N PHE A 231 -0.85 -6.02 -9.95
CA PHE A 231 -0.24 -5.59 -8.68
C PHE A 231 0.16 -6.76 -7.79
N ARG A 232 -0.54 -7.89 -7.91
CA ARG A 232 -0.19 -9.13 -7.20
C ARG A 232 1.18 -9.66 -7.58
N CYS A 233 1.58 -9.53 -8.83
CA CYS A 233 2.93 -9.90 -9.29
C CYS A 233 3.99 -8.96 -8.70
N LYS A 234 3.66 -7.67 -8.63
CA LYS A 234 4.54 -6.61 -8.14
C LYS A 234 4.80 -6.65 -6.63
N SER A 235 4.01 -7.42 -5.87
CA SER A 235 4.25 -7.66 -4.44
C SER A 235 5.57 -8.39 -4.14
N SER A 236 6.26 -8.92 -5.17
CA SER A 236 7.56 -9.58 -5.05
C SER A 236 8.69 -8.69 -4.52
N ILE A 237 8.57 -7.35 -4.61
CA ILE A 237 9.56 -6.39 -4.06
C ILE A 237 9.65 -6.40 -2.53
N GLY A 238 8.73 -7.10 -1.88
CA GLY A 238 8.76 -7.36 -0.45
C GLY A 238 8.13 -6.27 0.42
N PRO A 239 7.76 -6.61 1.67
CA PRO A 239 7.04 -5.71 2.57
C PRO A 239 7.76 -4.39 2.89
N SER A 240 9.08 -4.39 3.11
CA SER A 240 9.84 -3.16 3.43
C SER A 240 9.81 -2.15 2.29
N THR A 241 10.05 -2.61 1.06
CA THR A 241 10.05 -1.74 -0.13
C THR A 241 8.67 -1.12 -0.33
N VAL A 242 7.61 -1.93 -0.21
CA VAL A 242 6.22 -1.45 -0.32
C VAL A 242 5.87 -0.44 0.78
N LEU A 243 6.31 -0.65 2.03
CA LEU A 243 6.12 0.34 3.09
C LEU A 243 6.86 1.65 2.79
N GLY A 244 8.10 1.55 2.28
CA GLY A 244 8.88 2.70 1.84
C GLY A 244 8.17 3.49 0.74
N ASP A 245 7.62 2.78 -0.24
CA ASP A 245 6.83 3.34 -1.34
C ASP A 245 5.56 4.03 -0.85
N PHE A 246 4.83 3.40 0.06
CA PHE A 246 3.62 3.97 0.66
C PHE A 246 3.93 5.28 1.40
N LYS A 247 5.02 5.32 2.18
CA LYS A 247 5.45 6.52 2.92
C LYS A 247 5.92 7.64 2.01
N LYS A 248 6.68 7.31 0.97
CA LYS A 248 7.28 8.30 0.06
C LYS A 248 6.37 8.68 -1.10
N ILE A 249 5.26 7.96 -1.28
CA ILE A 249 4.39 8.06 -2.46
C ILE A 249 5.23 7.80 -3.71
N SER A 250 5.90 6.66 -3.72
CA SER A 250 6.62 6.13 -4.88
C SER A 250 6.03 4.78 -5.28
N ALA A 251 6.39 4.29 -6.45
CA ALA A 251 6.02 2.95 -6.91
C ALA A 251 7.26 2.33 -7.52
N SER A 252 7.97 1.56 -6.72
CA SER A 252 9.06 0.74 -7.18
C SER A 252 8.49 -0.34 -8.09
N GLN A 253 9.05 -0.45 -9.29
CA GLN A 253 8.67 -1.47 -10.25
C GLN A 253 9.79 -2.51 -10.26
N PRO A 254 9.54 -3.78 -9.87
CA PRO A 254 10.43 -4.84 -10.25
C PRO A 254 10.39 -4.91 -11.78
N GLU A 255 11.54 -4.75 -12.42
CA GLU A 255 11.69 -4.87 -13.87
C GLU A 255 11.24 -6.27 -14.34
N ASN A 256 11.36 -7.24 -13.43
CA ASN A 256 11.28 -8.66 -13.69
C ASN A 256 10.18 -9.37 -12.88
N ALA A 257 9.07 -8.69 -12.55
CA ALA A 257 7.98 -9.38 -11.83
C ALA A 257 7.34 -10.45 -12.72
N GLU A 258 7.56 -11.72 -12.39
CA GLU A 258 6.88 -12.83 -13.03
C GLU A 258 5.36 -12.74 -12.80
N GLU A 259 4.60 -12.98 -13.87
CA GLU A 259 3.16 -13.09 -13.78
C GLU A 259 2.78 -14.19 -12.78
N GLY A 260 1.94 -13.87 -11.80
CA GLY A 260 1.47 -14.83 -10.82
C GLY A 260 2.52 -15.28 -9.79
N PHE A 261 3.63 -14.56 -9.62
CA PHE A 261 4.72 -14.80 -8.64
C PHE A 261 4.32 -15.61 -7.38
N PHE A 262 3.42 -15.09 -6.55
CA PHE A 262 2.93 -15.78 -5.35
C PHE A 262 1.70 -16.65 -5.65
N TRP A 263 0.79 -16.16 -6.49
CA TRP A 263 -0.56 -16.73 -6.64
C TRP A 263 -0.58 -18.03 -7.44
N ARG A 264 0.31 -18.21 -8.43
CA ARG A 264 0.45 -19.49 -9.16
C ARG A 264 0.86 -20.60 -8.21
N ALA A 265 1.86 -20.35 -7.36
CA ALA A 265 2.31 -21.31 -6.35
C ALA A 265 1.22 -21.61 -5.31
N TYR A 266 0.54 -20.57 -4.81
CA TYR A 266 -0.59 -20.71 -3.88
C TYR A 266 -1.72 -21.55 -4.49
N GLU A 267 -2.18 -21.21 -5.70
CA GLU A 267 -3.27 -21.92 -6.39
C GLU A 267 -2.88 -23.36 -6.74
N SER A 268 -1.64 -23.60 -7.16
CA SER A 268 -1.09 -24.93 -7.34
C SER A 268 -1.19 -25.74 -6.05
N HIS A 269 -0.72 -25.19 -4.92
CA HIS A 269 -0.80 -25.84 -3.62
C HIS A 269 -2.25 -26.10 -3.17
N MET A 270 -3.16 -25.13 -3.31
CA MET A 270 -4.57 -25.30 -2.98
C MET A 270 -5.24 -26.43 -3.79
N ARG A 271 -4.85 -26.61 -5.06
CA ARG A 271 -5.31 -27.74 -5.89
C ARG A 271 -4.83 -29.08 -5.33
N THR A 272 -3.60 -29.17 -4.84
CA THR A 272 -3.09 -30.40 -4.19
C THR A 272 -3.87 -30.76 -2.92
N LEU A 273 -4.32 -29.75 -2.18
CA LEU A 273 -5.20 -29.89 -1.01
C LEU A 273 -6.67 -30.17 -1.38
N LYS A 274 -7.00 -30.21 -2.68
CA LYS A 274 -8.35 -30.42 -3.22
C LYS A 274 -9.36 -29.37 -2.73
N LEU A 275 -8.91 -28.13 -2.51
CA LEU A 275 -9.79 -27.02 -2.14
C LEU A 275 -10.32 -26.32 -3.39
N GLY A 276 -11.65 -26.19 -3.49
CA GLY A 276 -12.28 -25.51 -4.62
C GLY A 276 -12.14 -23.97 -4.56
N PRO A 277 -12.14 -23.25 -5.70
CA PRO A 277 -11.92 -21.79 -5.74
C PRO A 277 -12.88 -20.99 -4.85
N LYS A 278 -14.13 -21.41 -4.75
CA LYS A 278 -15.14 -20.76 -3.90
C LYS A 278 -14.76 -20.83 -2.41
N VAL A 279 -14.33 -22.00 -1.94
CA VAL A 279 -13.89 -22.22 -0.56
C VAL A 279 -12.63 -21.40 -0.27
N CYS A 280 -11.68 -21.38 -1.21
CA CYS A 280 -10.47 -20.57 -1.07
C CYS A 280 -10.81 -19.08 -0.94
N LYS A 281 -11.69 -18.55 -1.80
CA LYS A 281 -12.13 -17.16 -1.73
C LYS A 281 -12.80 -16.81 -0.40
N GLU A 282 -13.69 -17.67 0.10
CA GLU A 282 -14.39 -17.45 1.36
C GLU A 282 -13.45 -17.51 2.58
N ARG A 283 -12.51 -18.45 2.60
CA ARG A 283 -11.51 -18.55 3.68
C ARG A 283 -10.51 -17.40 3.65
N LEU A 284 -10.02 -17.04 2.47
CA LEU A 284 -9.12 -15.89 2.30
C LEU A 284 -9.76 -14.59 2.78
N ALA A 285 -11.06 -14.38 2.51
CA ALA A 285 -11.78 -13.20 2.97
C ALA A 285 -11.92 -13.11 4.50
N LYS A 286 -11.79 -14.23 5.22
CA LYS A 286 -11.86 -14.33 6.69
C LYS A 286 -10.50 -14.61 7.34
N ALA A 287 -9.44 -14.68 6.53
CA ALA A 287 -8.09 -14.91 7.03
C ALA A 287 -7.64 -13.71 7.86
N ILE A 288 -6.86 -13.99 8.91
CA ILE A 288 -6.42 -13.04 9.95
C ILE A 288 -7.57 -12.48 10.80
N LEU A 289 -8.55 -11.78 10.20
CA LEU A 289 -9.58 -11.01 10.88
C LEU A 289 -10.76 -11.88 11.36
N THR A 290 -11.13 -11.77 12.62
CA THR A 290 -12.31 -12.44 13.20
C THR A 290 -13.57 -11.61 13.06
N GLU A 291 -13.44 -10.29 13.21
CA GLU A 291 -14.52 -9.30 13.06
C GLU A 291 -13.99 -8.04 12.38
N VAL A 292 -14.87 -7.29 11.71
CA VAL A 292 -14.52 -6.04 11.04
C VAL A 292 -15.44 -4.94 11.55
N VAL A 293 -14.86 -3.89 12.14
CA VAL A 293 -15.61 -2.76 12.70
C VAL A 293 -16.16 -1.93 11.53
N GLY A 294 -17.48 -1.78 11.51
CA GLY A 294 -18.18 -1.04 10.47
C GLY A 294 -18.36 -1.81 9.16
N GLN A 295 -18.31 -3.15 9.17
CA GLN A 295 -18.54 -3.98 7.97
C GLN A 295 -19.88 -3.72 7.26
N HIS A 296 -20.89 -3.25 8.00
CA HIS A 296 -22.23 -2.95 7.49
C HIS A 296 -22.53 -1.46 7.43
N ASP A 297 -21.52 -0.61 7.61
CA ASP A 297 -21.73 0.83 7.60
C ASP A 297 -22.19 1.32 6.23
N THR A 298 -23.06 2.31 6.28
CA THR A 298 -23.65 2.95 5.12
C THR A 298 -23.06 4.33 4.90
N CYS A 299 -22.94 4.72 3.64
CA CYS A 299 -22.64 6.10 3.27
C CYS A 299 -23.69 7.05 3.85
N PHE A 300 -23.26 8.12 4.52
CA PHE A 300 -24.16 9.07 5.15
C PHE A 300 -25.06 9.81 4.15
N ARG A 301 -24.58 10.03 2.91
CA ARG A 301 -25.32 10.76 1.87
C ARG A 301 -26.29 9.89 1.06
N CYS A 302 -25.82 8.73 0.56
CA CYS A 302 -26.61 7.88 -0.33
C CYS A 302 -27.17 6.62 0.33
N HIS A 303 -26.82 6.38 1.60
CA HIS A 303 -27.23 5.21 2.39
C HIS A 303 -26.82 3.84 1.83
N ALA A 304 -25.99 3.79 0.79
CA ALA A 304 -25.44 2.55 0.28
C ALA A 304 -24.52 1.89 1.32
N VAL A 305 -24.72 0.59 1.57
CA VAL A 305 -23.82 -0.23 2.40
C VAL A 305 -22.48 -0.36 1.66
N GLN A 306 -21.42 0.14 2.28
CA GLN A 306 -20.05 0.07 1.74
C GLN A 306 -19.07 -0.56 2.74
N GLY A 307 -19.52 -0.74 3.99
CA GLY A 307 -18.70 -1.27 5.05
C GLY A 307 -17.49 -0.37 5.33
N ILE A 308 -16.31 -0.98 5.32
CA ILE A 308 -15.03 -0.30 5.52
C ILE A 308 -14.61 0.63 4.37
N ASN A 309 -15.24 0.54 3.18
CA ASN A 309 -14.91 1.36 2.01
C ASN A 309 -15.58 2.75 2.03
N LEU A 310 -15.61 3.36 3.21
CA LEU A 310 -16.12 4.71 3.42
C LEU A 310 -14.99 5.65 3.83
N TYR A 311 -15.11 6.91 3.41
CA TYR A 311 -14.14 7.95 3.67
C TYR A 311 -14.66 8.97 4.67
N GLY A 312 -13.80 9.37 5.60
CA GLY A 312 -14.07 10.30 6.71
C GLY A 312 -12.76 10.94 7.19
N ALA A 313 -12.84 11.73 8.27
CA ALA A 313 -11.71 12.50 8.81
C ALA A 313 -10.40 11.69 8.95
N THR A 314 -10.49 10.44 9.37
CA THR A 314 -9.32 9.58 9.59
C THR A 314 -8.87 8.84 8.34
N THR A 315 -9.63 8.83 7.24
CA THR A 315 -9.28 8.14 5.98
C THR A 315 -9.08 9.07 4.79
N TRP A 316 -9.23 10.39 4.96
CA TRP A 316 -8.85 11.37 3.92
C TRP A 316 -7.45 11.18 3.36
N PRO A 317 -6.39 10.86 4.14
CA PRO A 317 -5.07 10.63 3.57
C PRO A 317 -5.04 9.48 2.54
N LEU A 318 -5.93 8.48 2.68
CA LEU A 318 -6.02 7.34 1.77
C LEU A 318 -6.69 7.68 0.43
N LEU A 319 -7.39 8.81 0.32
CA LEU A 319 -7.99 9.24 -0.94
C LEU A 319 -6.95 9.39 -2.04
N ARG A 320 -5.69 9.71 -1.69
CA ARG A 320 -4.61 9.88 -2.66
C ARG A 320 -4.47 8.70 -3.62
N GLY A 321 -4.56 7.47 -3.14
CA GLY A 321 -4.45 6.27 -3.99
C GLY A 321 -5.63 6.06 -4.93
N GLN A 322 -6.74 6.76 -4.75
CA GLN A 322 -7.91 6.70 -5.62
C GLN A 322 -8.07 7.96 -6.49
N LEU A 323 -7.72 9.12 -5.93
CA LEU A 323 -7.77 10.44 -6.51
C LEU A 323 -6.37 11.04 -6.51
N CYS A 324 -5.48 10.58 -7.40
CA CYS A 324 -4.25 11.32 -7.65
C CYS A 324 -4.54 12.75 -8.13
N GLN A 325 -3.52 13.61 -8.14
CA GLN A 325 -3.63 15.02 -8.52
C GLN A 325 -4.18 15.18 -9.94
N THR A 326 -3.79 14.30 -10.87
CA THR A 326 -4.34 14.27 -12.23
C THR A 326 -5.84 14.00 -12.23
N LYS A 327 -6.28 12.93 -11.54
CA LYS A 327 -7.70 12.57 -11.44
C LYS A 327 -8.49 13.67 -10.74
N LEU A 328 -7.93 14.24 -9.68
CA LEU A 328 -8.51 15.36 -8.95
C LEU A 328 -8.74 16.55 -9.89
N PHE A 329 -7.74 16.94 -10.69
CA PHE A 329 -7.92 18.01 -11.68
C PHE A 329 -8.95 17.65 -12.75
N ALA A 330 -9.04 16.38 -13.17
CA ALA A 330 -10.05 15.92 -14.10
C ALA A 330 -11.50 16.05 -13.58
N LEU A 331 -11.70 16.24 -12.27
CA LEU A 331 -13.01 16.51 -11.67
C LEU A 331 -13.44 17.98 -11.80
N MET A 332 -12.59 18.87 -12.32
CA MET A 332 -12.94 20.26 -12.55
C MET A 332 -14.04 20.40 -13.61
N PRO A 333 -15.02 21.31 -13.44
CA PRO A 333 -16.16 21.40 -14.34
C PRO A 333 -15.80 21.96 -15.73
N GLY A 334 -16.62 21.60 -16.72
CA GLY A 334 -16.58 22.16 -18.07
C GLY A 334 -15.24 21.94 -18.78
N ASN A 335 -14.67 23.04 -19.30
CA ASN A 335 -13.43 23.06 -20.05
C ASN A 335 -12.19 23.33 -19.19
N LEU A 336 -12.31 23.38 -17.86
CA LEU A 336 -11.18 23.67 -16.97
C LEU A 336 -10.06 22.63 -17.07
N VAL A 337 -10.40 21.36 -17.28
CA VAL A 337 -9.41 20.28 -17.50
C VAL A 337 -8.48 20.58 -18.69
N ARG A 338 -8.96 21.36 -19.66
CA ARG A 338 -8.21 21.76 -20.85
C ARG A 338 -7.57 23.15 -20.73
N ASN A 339 -7.72 23.82 -19.59
CA ASN A 339 -7.04 25.08 -19.32
C ASN A 339 -5.60 24.80 -18.87
N VAL A 340 -4.66 24.83 -19.82
CA VAL A 340 -3.24 24.54 -19.56
C VAL A 340 -2.66 25.43 -18.47
N SER A 341 -3.07 26.70 -18.39
CA SER A 341 -2.54 27.65 -17.40
C SER A 341 -3.01 27.32 -15.98
N GLU A 342 -4.30 27.00 -15.80
CA GLU A 342 -4.82 26.57 -14.51
C GLU A 342 -4.33 25.17 -14.12
N ASN A 343 -4.25 24.25 -15.08
CA ASN A 343 -3.71 22.90 -14.84
C ASN A 343 -2.27 22.96 -14.33
N GLN A 344 -1.40 23.70 -15.02
CA GLN A 344 -0.02 23.85 -14.60
C GLN A 344 0.08 24.48 -13.20
N GLN A 345 -0.71 25.52 -12.90
CA GLN A 345 -0.69 26.13 -11.57
C GLN A 345 -1.21 25.19 -10.47
N PHE A 346 -2.27 24.44 -10.76
CA PHE A 346 -2.82 23.44 -9.85
C PHE A 346 -1.78 22.36 -9.57
N LEU A 347 -1.27 21.71 -10.62
CA LEU A 347 -0.25 20.67 -10.49
C LEU A 347 0.99 21.19 -9.77
N LEU A 348 1.51 22.39 -10.09
CA LEU A 348 2.62 22.95 -9.34
C LEU A 348 2.27 23.13 -7.86
N SER A 349 1.11 23.66 -7.51
CA SER A 349 0.73 23.81 -6.10
C SER A 349 0.55 22.47 -5.36
N THR A 350 0.08 21.42 -6.05
CA THR A 350 -0.23 20.12 -5.45
C THR A 350 0.88 19.08 -5.59
N HIS A 351 1.84 19.30 -6.49
CA HIS A 351 2.91 18.36 -6.85
C HIS A 351 4.30 18.90 -6.54
N TRP A 352 4.52 20.23 -6.54
CA TRP A 352 5.84 20.79 -6.22
C TRP A 352 6.32 20.41 -4.83
N GLY A 353 5.37 20.17 -3.93
CA GLY A 353 5.58 19.52 -2.66
C GLY A 353 6.46 18.26 -2.72
N VAL A 354 6.27 17.39 -3.70
CA VAL A 354 7.06 16.14 -3.84
C VAL A 354 8.55 16.44 -4.07
N PHE A 355 8.89 17.47 -4.86
CA PHE A 355 10.28 17.87 -5.10
C PHE A 355 10.94 18.56 -3.90
N ILE A 356 10.15 19.14 -3.00
CA ILE A 356 10.64 19.80 -1.76
C ILE A 356 10.37 18.97 -0.49
N GLY A 357 9.91 17.72 -0.63
CA GLY A 357 9.57 16.82 0.48
C GLY A 357 8.27 17.13 1.24
N SER A 358 7.49 18.13 0.82
CA SER A 358 6.18 18.45 1.39
C SER A 358 5.06 17.68 0.69
N GLN A 359 4.44 16.70 1.33
CA GLN A 359 3.32 15.98 0.72
C GLN A 359 2.06 16.86 0.66
N PHE A 360 1.27 16.76 -0.42
CA PHE A 360 -0.05 17.40 -0.48
C PHE A 360 -0.99 16.79 0.56
N ASP A 361 -1.62 17.62 1.38
CA ASP A 361 -2.41 17.18 2.54
C ASP A 361 -3.90 17.03 2.14
N TYR A 362 -4.31 15.79 1.91
CA TYR A 362 -5.71 15.46 1.59
C TYR A 362 -6.66 15.72 2.77
N THR A 363 -6.20 15.57 4.02
CA THR A 363 -7.03 15.85 5.20
C THR A 363 -7.39 17.32 5.21
N LYS A 364 -6.39 18.19 5.10
CA LYS A 364 -6.59 19.63 5.05
C LYS A 364 -7.46 20.06 3.87
N MET A 365 -7.21 19.53 2.67
CA MET A 365 -8.04 19.83 1.50
C MET A 365 -9.50 19.44 1.73
N MET A 366 -9.76 18.23 2.25
CA MET A 366 -11.11 17.76 2.50
C MET A 366 -11.82 18.60 3.56
N ASP A 367 -11.12 18.98 4.62
CA ASP A 367 -11.67 19.85 5.67
C ASP A 367 -12.08 21.22 5.09
N GLU A 368 -11.21 21.83 4.29
CA GLU A 368 -11.49 23.10 3.62
C GLU A 368 -12.65 22.97 2.62
N ILE A 369 -12.69 21.91 1.82
CA ILE A 369 -13.80 21.65 0.87
C ILE A 369 -15.14 21.46 1.58
N MET A 370 -15.14 20.81 2.74
CA MET A 370 -16.35 20.63 3.54
C MET A 370 -16.85 21.95 4.15
N ASP A 371 -15.96 22.86 4.52
CA ASP A 371 -16.28 24.18 5.09
C ASP A 371 -16.82 25.20 4.07
N ILE A 372 -16.63 24.94 2.77
CA ILE A 372 -17.21 25.80 1.73
C ILE A 372 -18.74 25.76 1.83
N LEU A 373 -19.32 26.85 2.33
CA LEU A 373 -20.76 27.04 2.42
C LEU A 373 -21.36 27.05 1.01
N ASP A 374 -22.46 26.34 0.86
CA ASP A 374 -23.31 26.35 -0.33
C ASP A 374 -24.77 26.42 0.11
N ASP A 375 -25.70 26.72 -0.80
CA ASP A 375 -27.14 26.85 -0.50
C ASP A 375 -27.77 25.55 0.11
N GLN A 376 -27.00 24.46 0.19
CA GLN A 376 -27.35 23.18 0.80
C GLN A 376 -26.49 22.89 2.06
N GLU A 377 -26.51 23.81 3.04
CA GLU A 377 -25.67 23.80 4.26
C GLU A 377 -25.73 22.51 5.11
N HIS A 378 -26.71 21.62 4.92
CA HIS A 378 -26.97 20.51 5.85
C HIS A 378 -26.54 19.11 5.38
N ILE A 379 -25.96 18.95 4.18
CA ILE A 379 -25.70 17.62 3.60
C ILE A 379 -24.34 17.03 3.99
N TRP A 380 -23.34 17.87 4.25
CA TRP A 380 -21.95 17.45 4.51
C TRP A 380 -21.55 17.73 5.96
N GLN A 381 -21.06 16.71 6.65
CA GLN A 381 -20.70 16.74 8.06
C GLN A 381 -19.34 16.04 8.22
N LYS A 382 -18.39 16.72 8.88
CA LYS A 382 -16.99 16.27 9.00
C LYS A 382 -16.82 14.99 9.83
N ASP A 383 -17.75 14.71 10.73
CA ASP A 383 -17.78 13.53 11.60
C ASP A 383 -18.49 12.31 10.95
N LYS A 384 -18.91 12.43 9.68
CA LYS A 384 -19.62 11.37 8.96
C LYS A 384 -18.75 10.71 7.89
N TRP A 385 -19.25 9.57 7.41
CA TRP A 385 -18.57 8.68 6.48
C TRP A 385 -19.27 8.65 5.12
N TYR A 386 -18.50 8.72 4.03
CA TYR A 386 -19.02 8.86 2.67
C TYR A 386 -18.42 7.83 1.72
N CYS A 387 -19.22 7.24 0.84
CA CYS A 387 -18.68 6.38 -0.20
C CYS A 387 -17.85 7.19 -1.20
N PHE A 388 -16.96 6.51 -1.93
CA PHE A 388 -16.10 7.15 -2.91
C PHE A 388 -16.88 7.98 -3.94
N GLN A 389 -18.00 7.47 -4.46
CA GLN A 389 -18.81 8.18 -5.45
C GLN A 389 -19.40 9.49 -4.90
N CYS A 390 -19.78 9.50 -3.62
CA CYS A 390 -20.25 10.72 -2.98
C CYS A 390 -19.11 11.73 -2.81
N VAL A 391 -17.92 11.28 -2.40
CA VAL A 391 -16.72 12.14 -2.30
C VAL A 391 -16.35 12.70 -3.68
N GLU A 392 -16.34 11.88 -4.72
CA GLU A 392 -16.06 12.32 -6.10
C GLU A 392 -17.07 13.38 -6.57
N GLN A 393 -18.35 13.19 -6.24
CA GLN A 393 -19.39 14.17 -6.54
C GLN A 393 -19.19 15.49 -5.77
N LEU A 394 -18.81 15.43 -4.49
CA LEU A 394 -18.44 16.61 -3.71
C LEU A 394 -17.28 17.38 -4.35
N MET A 395 -16.26 16.66 -4.82
CA MET A 395 -15.13 17.26 -5.53
C MET A 395 -15.58 17.96 -6.80
N LYS A 396 -16.42 17.33 -7.64
CA LYS A 396 -16.97 17.96 -8.85
C LYS A 396 -17.71 19.26 -8.53
N GLU A 397 -18.42 19.31 -7.40
CA GLU A 397 -19.20 20.48 -6.97
C GLU A 397 -18.32 21.61 -6.43
N ARG A 398 -17.28 21.29 -5.65
CA ARG A 398 -16.59 22.27 -4.78
C ARG A 398 -15.10 22.47 -5.07
N LEU A 399 -14.43 21.56 -5.75
CA LEU A 399 -12.98 21.61 -5.96
C LEU A 399 -12.51 22.91 -6.63
N TRP A 400 -13.27 23.41 -7.62
CA TRP A 400 -12.93 24.67 -8.30
C TRP A 400 -13.05 25.91 -7.38
N ARG A 401 -13.97 25.90 -6.41
CA ARG A 401 -14.11 26.97 -5.41
C ARG A 401 -12.95 26.94 -4.44
N TRP A 402 -12.65 25.76 -3.91
CA TRP A 402 -11.51 25.51 -3.04
C TRP A 402 -10.21 25.99 -3.70
N TRP A 403 -9.98 25.59 -4.95
CA TRP A 403 -8.76 26.00 -5.66
C TRP A 403 -8.67 27.52 -5.83
N ARG A 404 -9.78 28.18 -6.17
CA ARG A 404 -9.84 29.64 -6.26
C ARG A 404 -9.49 30.32 -4.94
N GLU A 405 -10.06 29.85 -3.83
CA GLU A 405 -9.81 30.39 -2.48
C GLU A 405 -8.36 30.16 -2.06
N ARG A 406 -7.80 28.98 -2.36
CA ARG A 406 -6.40 28.65 -2.10
C ARG A 406 -5.45 29.60 -2.83
N LYS A 407 -5.72 29.91 -4.11
CA LYS A 407 -4.95 30.93 -4.87
C LYS A 407 -4.97 32.30 -4.17
N VAL A 408 -6.12 32.71 -3.64
CA VAL A 408 -6.24 33.99 -2.91
C VAL A 408 -5.43 33.96 -1.61
N GLN A 409 -5.49 32.88 -0.84
CA GLN A 409 -4.70 32.70 0.38
C GLN A 409 -3.19 32.71 0.11
N GLU A 410 -2.76 32.19 -1.04
CA GLU A 410 -1.36 32.23 -1.51
C GLU A 410 -0.95 33.61 -2.06
N GLY A 411 -1.82 34.62 -1.99
CA GLY A 411 -1.54 35.97 -2.47
C GLY A 411 -1.52 36.12 -3.99
N LYS A 412 -2.06 35.15 -4.74
CA LYS A 412 -2.17 35.25 -6.20
C LYS A 412 -3.21 36.31 -6.57
N PRO A 413 -2.99 37.09 -7.65
CA PRO A 413 -3.90 38.16 -8.04
C PRO A 413 -5.28 37.62 -8.45
N VAL A 414 -6.33 38.29 -7.99
CA VAL A 414 -7.71 37.99 -8.41
C VAL A 414 -7.94 38.57 -9.80
N LEU A 415 -7.89 37.72 -10.81
CA LEU A 415 -8.16 38.10 -12.20
C LEU A 415 -9.66 38.36 -12.43
N PRO A 416 -10.03 39.23 -13.40
CA PRO A 416 -11.42 39.43 -13.77
C PRO A 416 -12.04 38.15 -14.33
N ASN A 417 -13.28 37.85 -13.94
CA ASN A 417 -14.00 36.66 -14.37
C ASN A 417 -14.23 36.65 -15.90
N CYS A 418 -13.95 35.51 -16.54
CA CYS A 418 -14.38 35.27 -17.90
C CYS A 418 -15.91 35.17 -17.94
N TRP A 419 -16.57 35.83 -18.89
CA TRP A 419 -18.04 35.77 -19.03
C TRP A 419 -18.59 34.36 -19.24
N TYR A 420 -17.79 33.47 -19.84
CA TYR A 420 -18.15 32.07 -20.08
C TYR A 420 -17.68 31.14 -18.96
N GLY A 421 -16.99 31.65 -17.94
CA GLY A 421 -16.51 30.86 -16.80
C GLY A 421 -15.74 29.61 -17.21
N TRP A 422 -15.98 28.51 -16.51
CA TRP A 422 -15.44 27.19 -16.85
C TRP A 422 -15.96 26.60 -18.16
N ASN A 423 -16.97 27.19 -18.81
CA ASN A 423 -17.42 26.76 -20.14
C ASN A 423 -16.67 27.46 -21.29
N CYS A 424 -15.72 28.35 -20.99
CA CYS A 424 -14.97 29.10 -22.02
C CYS A 424 -14.16 28.19 -22.96
N ARG A 425 -14.56 28.06 -24.23
CA ARG A 425 -13.79 27.27 -25.22
C ARG A 425 -12.44 27.92 -25.58
N THR A 426 -12.33 29.25 -25.47
CA THR A 426 -11.09 29.97 -25.80
C THR A 426 -9.94 29.62 -24.83
N MET A 427 -10.26 29.24 -23.59
CA MET A 427 -9.22 28.87 -22.61
C MET A 427 -8.44 27.61 -23.01
N THR A 428 -9.00 26.76 -23.89
CA THR A 428 -8.38 25.48 -24.26
C THR A 428 -7.28 25.61 -25.31
N HIS A 429 -7.23 26.72 -26.04
CA HIS A 429 -6.33 26.87 -27.19
C HIS A 429 -5.70 28.27 -27.30
N ARG A 430 -6.06 29.23 -26.43
CA ARG A 430 -5.40 30.55 -26.37
C ARG A 430 -4.85 30.80 -24.97
N GLN A 431 -3.58 30.45 -24.77
CA GLN A 431 -2.90 30.60 -23.48
C GLN A 431 -2.96 32.03 -22.92
N GLN A 432 -2.81 33.06 -23.78
CA GLN A 432 -2.93 34.46 -23.36
C GLN A 432 -4.33 34.82 -22.82
N HIS A 433 -5.39 34.18 -23.32
CA HIS A 433 -6.73 34.36 -22.78
C HIS A 433 -6.87 33.63 -21.43
N ALA A 434 -6.38 32.40 -21.37
CA ALA A 434 -6.39 31.57 -20.16
C ALA A 434 -5.64 32.23 -18.99
N SER A 435 -4.53 32.92 -19.26
CA SER A 435 -3.72 33.56 -18.21
C SER A 435 -4.20 34.95 -17.78
N ARG A 436 -5.08 35.61 -18.55
CA ARG A 436 -5.54 36.99 -18.28
C ARG A 436 -6.89 37.06 -17.56
N LEU A 437 -7.69 36.00 -17.61
CA LEU A 437 -9.03 35.97 -17.04
C LEU A 437 -9.17 34.80 -16.06
N ASN A 438 -10.02 34.95 -15.06
CA ASN A 438 -10.39 33.86 -14.16
C ASN A 438 -11.45 32.96 -14.81
N HIS A 439 -11.16 31.66 -14.97
CA HIS A 439 -12.13 30.65 -15.42
C HIS A 439 -12.70 29.78 -14.29
N LEU A 440 -12.19 29.93 -13.05
CA LEU A 440 -12.73 29.30 -11.84
C LEU A 440 -13.98 30.07 -11.36
N CYS A 441 -14.96 30.26 -12.25
CA CYS A 441 -16.20 30.96 -11.97
C CYS A 441 -17.37 30.43 -12.80
N LYS A 442 -18.59 30.55 -12.26
CA LYS A 442 -19.83 30.18 -12.95
C LYS A 442 -19.98 30.98 -14.25
N PRO A 443 -20.42 30.37 -15.36
CA PRO A 443 -20.76 31.10 -16.59
C PRO A 443 -21.85 32.15 -16.33
N MET A 444 -21.66 33.37 -16.83
CA MET A 444 -22.61 34.48 -16.66
C MET A 444 -23.46 34.74 -17.91
N ARG A 445 -23.03 34.29 -19.10
CA ARG A 445 -23.72 34.50 -20.38
C ARG A 445 -24.15 33.20 -21.07
N GLY A 446 -24.44 32.15 -20.29
CA GLY A 446 -24.78 30.82 -20.80
C GLY A 446 -23.56 30.08 -21.38
N ASP A 447 -23.83 28.99 -22.10
CA ASP A 447 -22.80 28.28 -22.84
C ASP A 447 -22.28 29.18 -23.96
N GLY A 448 -20.97 29.41 -23.99
CA GLY A 448 -20.36 30.24 -25.04
C GLY A 448 -20.76 29.77 -26.44
N PRO A 449 -20.73 30.66 -27.45
CA PRO A 449 -21.26 30.36 -28.78
C PRO A 449 -20.78 29.00 -29.24
N THR A 450 -21.72 28.10 -29.52
CA THR A 450 -21.42 26.81 -30.16
C THR A 450 -20.56 27.13 -31.37
N GLN A 451 -19.31 26.64 -31.37
CA GLN A 451 -18.51 26.68 -32.58
C GLN A 451 -19.39 26.14 -33.71
N PRO A 452 -19.50 26.83 -34.85
CA PRO A 452 -20.19 26.27 -36.00
C PRO A 452 -19.58 24.89 -36.21
N GLN A 453 -20.42 23.86 -36.16
CA GLN A 453 -19.98 22.51 -36.48
C GLN A 453 -19.23 22.61 -37.81
N PRO A 454 -18.01 22.04 -37.93
CA PRO A 454 -17.39 21.91 -39.23
C PRO A 454 -18.43 21.24 -40.12
N ALA A 455 -18.82 21.92 -41.20
CA ALA A 455 -19.83 21.44 -42.12
C ALA A 455 -19.50 19.99 -42.45
N SER A 456 -20.42 19.09 -42.11
CA SER A 456 -20.30 17.67 -42.41
C SER A 456 -20.18 17.54 -43.92
N GLY A 457 -18.94 17.45 -44.40
CA GLY A 457 -18.65 17.04 -45.76
C GLY A 457 -19.22 15.63 -45.97
N PRO A 458 -19.69 15.29 -47.17
CA PRO A 458 -20.28 13.99 -47.44
C PRO A 458 -19.22 12.90 -47.25
N THR A 459 -19.34 12.14 -46.17
CA THR A 459 -18.59 10.91 -45.94
C THR A 459 -19.13 9.82 -46.86
N ALA A 460 -18.47 9.65 -48.01
CA ALA A 460 -18.49 8.39 -48.73
C ALA A 460 -17.58 7.42 -47.98
N HIS A 461 -18.15 6.33 -47.44
CA HIS A 461 -17.62 4.96 -47.45
C HIS A 461 -18.54 4.08 -46.59
N THR A 462 -19.56 3.52 -47.25
CA THR A 462 -20.31 2.37 -46.75
C THR A 462 -19.38 1.15 -46.77
N LEU A 463 -18.85 0.76 -45.63
CA LEU A 463 -18.22 -0.54 -45.43
C LEU A 463 -19.34 -1.54 -45.12
N VAL A 464 -19.67 -2.36 -46.13
CA VAL A 464 -20.62 -3.47 -46.02
C VAL A 464 -19.99 -4.53 -45.13
N LEU A 465 -20.53 -4.69 -43.92
CA LEU A 465 -20.26 -5.84 -43.05
C LEU A 465 -20.98 -7.05 -43.64
N LEU A 466 -20.20 -8.05 -44.07
CA LEU A 466 -20.69 -9.39 -44.38
C LEU A 466 -21.13 -10.09 -43.07
N PRO A 467 -22.24 -10.86 -43.07
CA PRO A 467 -22.65 -11.64 -41.92
C PRO A 467 -21.73 -12.85 -41.71
N ALA A 468 -21.43 -13.14 -40.44
CA ALA A 468 -20.69 -14.32 -40.02
C ALA A 468 -21.49 -15.62 -40.30
N PRO A 469 -20.84 -16.74 -40.65
CA PRO A 469 -21.52 -18.01 -40.85
C PRO A 469 -21.98 -18.61 -39.51
N ALA A 470 -23.24 -19.05 -39.49
CA ALA A 470 -23.81 -19.83 -38.40
C ALA A 470 -23.16 -21.21 -38.37
N THR A 471 -22.60 -21.60 -37.22
CA THR A 471 -22.20 -22.98 -36.94
C THR A 471 -23.40 -23.74 -36.41
N ASP A 472 -23.96 -24.60 -37.26
CA ASP A 472 -24.89 -25.65 -36.87
C ASP A 472 -24.19 -26.65 -35.93
N THR A 473 -24.82 -26.91 -34.79
CA THR A 473 -24.52 -28.08 -33.95
C THR A 473 -25.75 -28.96 -33.93
N ALA A 474 -25.68 -30.06 -34.69
CA ALA A 474 -26.61 -31.18 -34.60
C ALA A 474 -25.81 -32.50 -34.62
N GLY A 475 -25.84 -33.18 -33.47
CA GLY A 475 -25.83 -34.63 -33.22
C GLY A 475 -24.93 -35.58 -34.02
N ALA A 476 -23.99 -36.22 -33.31
CA ALA A 476 -23.93 -37.68 -33.11
C ALA A 476 -23.12 -37.99 -31.84
#